data_AF-A0A7S1QAJ5-F1
#
_entry.id   AF-A0A7S1QAJ5-F1
#
_cell.length_a   1.000
_cell.length_b   1.000
_cell.length_c   1.000
_cell.angle_alpha   90.00
_cell.angle_beta   90.00
_cell.angle_gamma   90.00
#
_symmetry.space_group_name_H-M   'P 1'
#
loop_
_entity.id
_entity.type
_entity.pdbx_description
1 polymer ?
#
loop_
_entity_poly.entity_id
_entity_poly.type
_entity_poly.pdbx_seq_one_letter_code
_entity_poly.pdbx_strand_id
1 'polypeptide(L)'
;MLSAFILLDPLAVPAMAHPPTRSAVLALALLVLPAAVAQQAGTQTREVHPQIWTEECTASGCSYERNGIVMDANWRWVNKGGRNCYKDNDWVSGLCSDPLQCAMDCEIDGADYMGTYGVKTNRYKDGVELAYVTESRYSKNFGSRLYVMDSETTYKMYK
;
A
#
# COMPACT_ATOMS: atom_id res chain seq x y z
N MET A 1 40.89 -69.25 -12.36
CA MET A 1 41.86 -69.40 -13.47
C MET A 1 41.23 -68.73 -14.67
N LEU A 2 41.70 -67.67 -15.32
CA LEU A 2 42.89 -66.81 -15.33
C LEU A 2 42.33 -65.42 -15.76
N SER A 3 42.55 -64.32 -15.05
CA SER A 3 43.69 -63.39 -15.17
C SER A 3 43.85 -62.72 -16.55
N ALA A 4 43.58 -61.41 -16.62
CA ALA A 4 44.49 -60.34 -17.10
C ALA A 4 43.69 -59.01 -17.24
N PHE A 5 43.73 -58.05 -16.31
CA PHE A 5 44.76 -57.03 -16.00
C PHE A 5 45.03 -55.96 -17.10
N ILE A 6 44.90 -54.69 -16.65
CA ILE A 6 45.80 -53.51 -16.89
C ILE A 6 45.70 -52.85 -18.30
N LEU A 7 45.66 -51.54 -18.55
CA LEU A 7 45.83 -50.23 -17.85
C LEU A 7 45.22 -49.15 -18.80
N LEU A 8 44.41 -48.18 -18.36
CA LEU A 8 44.77 -46.80 -17.98
C LEU A 8 45.97 -46.18 -18.71
N ASP A 9 45.74 -45.15 -19.55
CA ASP A 9 46.44 -43.85 -19.48
C ASP A 9 45.86 -42.79 -20.47
N PRO A 10 46.22 -41.49 -20.39
CA PRO A 10 45.22 -40.45 -20.15
C PRO A 10 45.21 -39.29 -21.17
N LEU A 11 44.20 -38.42 -21.03
CA LEU A 11 44.16 -36.97 -21.33
C LEU A 11 44.96 -36.41 -22.52
N ALA A 12 44.23 -35.99 -23.57
CA ALA A 12 44.51 -34.77 -24.33
C ALA A 12 43.21 -34.19 -24.94
N VAL A 13 43.01 -32.88 -24.74
CA VAL A 13 41.92 -31.99 -25.22
C VAL A 13 42.53 -31.11 -26.35
N PRO A 14 41.81 -30.35 -27.23
CA PRO A 14 40.41 -30.34 -27.71
C PRO A 14 40.30 -30.39 -29.26
N ALA A 15 39.09 -30.45 -29.81
CA ALA A 15 38.77 -29.77 -31.07
C ALA A 15 37.30 -29.30 -31.08
N MET A 16 37.12 -27.99 -31.24
CA MET A 16 35.83 -27.33 -31.39
C MET A 16 35.17 -27.72 -32.71
N ALA A 17 33.92 -28.15 -32.65
CA ALA A 17 33.00 -28.15 -33.79
C ALA A 17 31.62 -27.74 -33.28
N HIS A 18 31.15 -26.55 -33.67
CA HIS A 18 29.76 -26.11 -33.50
C HIS A 18 28.90 -26.72 -34.61
N PRO A 19 27.75 -27.33 -34.30
CA PRO A 19 26.65 -27.49 -35.24
C PRO A 19 25.54 -26.45 -35.00
N PRO A 20 24.62 -26.27 -35.97
CA PRO A 20 23.98 -24.99 -36.26
C PRO A 20 22.80 -24.65 -35.34
N THR A 21 22.63 -23.34 -35.20
CA THR A 21 21.53 -22.60 -34.58
C THR A 21 20.15 -23.19 -34.87
N ARG A 22 19.54 -23.78 -33.84
CA ARG A 22 18.08 -23.97 -33.79
C ARG A 22 17.47 -22.70 -33.20
N SER A 23 16.73 -21.97 -34.03
CA SER A 23 15.97 -20.78 -33.66
C SER A 23 15.08 -21.05 -32.45
N ALA A 24 15.47 -20.54 -31.28
CA ALA A 24 14.58 -20.42 -30.14
C ALA A 24 13.68 -19.20 -30.39
N VAL A 25 12.47 -19.43 -30.87
CA VAL A 25 11.41 -18.40 -30.85
C VAL A 25 10.99 -18.26 -29.40
N LEU A 26 11.69 -17.38 -28.67
CA LEU A 26 11.30 -16.96 -27.33
C LEU A 26 10.09 -16.03 -27.46
N ALA A 27 8.88 -16.58 -27.33
CA ALA A 27 7.68 -15.78 -27.22
C ALA A 27 7.67 -15.07 -25.86
N LEU A 28 8.41 -13.97 -25.77
CA LEU A 28 8.35 -13.04 -24.65
C LEU A 28 7.09 -12.18 -24.80
N ALA A 29 5.92 -12.80 -24.61
CA ALA A 29 4.69 -12.06 -24.34
C ALA A 29 4.79 -11.51 -22.91
N LEU A 30 5.55 -10.43 -22.76
CA LEU A 30 5.52 -9.61 -21.56
C LEU A 30 4.09 -9.05 -21.48
N LEU A 31 3.26 -9.68 -20.65
CA LEU A 31 2.01 -9.10 -20.16
C LEU A 31 2.38 -7.79 -19.48
N VAL A 32 2.33 -6.68 -20.21
CA VAL A 32 2.24 -5.35 -19.63
C VAL A 32 0.85 -5.27 -19.04
N LEU A 33 0.69 -5.82 -17.83
CA LEU A 33 -0.43 -5.48 -16.98
C LEU A 33 -0.30 -3.98 -16.74
N PRO A 34 -1.23 -3.13 -17.22
CA PRO A 34 -1.22 -1.75 -16.80
C PRO A 34 -1.35 -1.79 -15.27
N ALA A 35 -0.34 -1.28 -14.56
CA ALA A 35 -0.51 -0.95 -13.17
C ALA A 35 -1.71 0.01 -13.14
N ALA A 36 -2.81 -0.42 -12.53
CA ALA A 36 -3.94 0.47 -12.32
C ALA A 36 -3.45 1.58 -11.42
N VAL A 37 -3.09 2.71 -12.03
CA VAL A 37 -2.70 3.91 -11.28
C VAL A 37 -4.01 4.46 -10.73
N ALA A 38 -4.31 4.10 -9.49
CA ALA A 38 -5.42 4.67 -8.76
C ALA A 38 -5.10 6.13 -8.40
N GLN A 39 -5.94 6.73 -7.56
CA GLN A 39 -5.67 8.03 -6.96
C GLN A 39 -4.23 8.12 -6.41
N GLN A 40 -3.50 9.18 -6.75
CA GLN A 40 -2.13 9.36 -6.27
C GLN A 40 -2.09 9.59 -4.74
N ALA A 41 -0.96 9.28 -4.11
CA ALA A 41 -0.70 9.58 -2.71
C ALA A 41 0.14 10.86 -2.60
N GLY A 42 -0.39 11.85 -1.89
CA GLY A 42 0.29 13.11 -1.60
C GLY A 42 1.27 12.98 -0.44
N THR A 43 2.20 13.93 -0.35
CA THR A 43 3.26 13.90 0.68
C THR A 43 3.41 15.20 1.46
N GLN A 44 2.47 16.14 1.38
CA GLN A 44 2.59 17.40 2.12
C GLN A 44 2.33 17.20 3.62
N THR A 45 1.40 16.31 3.94
CA THR A 45 1.15 15.80 5.28
C THR A 45 1.65 14.37 5.33
N ARG A 46 2.58 14.09 6.25
CA ARG A 46 3.04 12.71 6.45
C ARG A 46 1.89 11.88 7.02
N GLU A 47 1.59 10.76 6.37
CA GLU A 47 0.68 9.78 6.94
C GLU A 47 1.36 9.00 8.07
N VAL A 48 0.72 8.99 9.24
CA VAL A 48 1.14 8.19 10.40
C VAL A 48 -0.11 7.60 11.03
N HIS A 49 -0.33 6.30 10.81
CA HIS A 49 -1.47 5.58 11.37
C HIS A 49 -1.43 5.56 12.91
N PRO A 50 -2.43 6.13 13.61
CA PRO A 50 -2.52 5.97 15.05
C PRO A 50 -2.60 4.49 15.42
N GLN A 51 -1.93 4.12 16.49
CA GLN A 51 -1.82 2.73 16.91
C GLN A 51 -2.89 2.42 17.96
N ILE A 52 -3.54 1.28 17.81
CA ILE A 52 -4.52 0.73 18.74
C ILE A 52 -4.11 -0.67 19.16
N TRP A 53 -4.66 -1.11 20.28
CA TRP A 53 -4.64 -2.51 20.67
C TRP A 53 -5.97 -3.15 20.29
N THR A 54 -5.91 -4.31 19.64
CA THR A 54 -7.05 -5.21 19.47
C THR A 54 -6.74 -6.53 20.15
N GLU A 55 -7.74 -7.38 20.34
CA GLU A 55 -7.57 -8.72 20.90
C GLU A 55 -8.12 -9.75 19.94
N GLU A 56 -7.32 -10.79 19.66
CA GLU A 56 -7.78 -12.00 18.98
C GLU A 56 -7.97 -13.10 20.02
N CYS A 57 -9.17 -13.70 20.03
CA CYS A 57 -9.57 -14.68 21.03
C CYS A 57 -9.77 -16.07 20.44
N THR A 58 -9.29 -17.07 21.16
CA THR A 58 -9.55 -18.50 20.94
C THR A 58 -10.33 -19.06 22.13
N ALA A 59 -10.76 -20.32 22.04
CA ALA A 59 -11.38 -21.02 23.18
C ALA A 59 -10.49 -21.06 24.44
N SER A 60 -9.17 -20.94 24.28
CA SER A 60 -8.19 -20.94 25.38
C SER A 60 -7.87 -19.55 25.95
N GLY A 61 -8.39 -18.47 25.37
CA GLY A 61 -8.12 -17.10 25.80
C GLY A 61 -7.77 -16.15 24.66
N CYS A 62 -7.46 -14.90 25.01
CA CYS A 62 -7.20 -13.81 24.07
C CYS A 62 -5.73 -13.35 24.10
N SER A 63 -5.25 -12.89 22.95
CA SER A 63 -3.94 -12.25 22.81
C SER A 63 -4.07 -10.86 22.20
N TYR A 64 -3.34 -9.90 22.77
CA TYR A 64 -3.28 -8.56 22.24
C TYR A 64 -2.50 -8.50 20.91
N GLU A 65 -3.06 -7.77 19.97
CA GLU A 65 -2.42 -7.37 18.72
C GLU A 65 -2.31 -5.84 18.67
N ARG A 66 -1.17 -5.35 18.16
CA ARG A 66 -1.01 -3.93 17.86
C ARG A 66 -1.38 -3.69 16.40
N ASN A 67 -2.40 -2.88 16.17
CA ASN A 67 -2.89 -2.55 14.83
C ASN A 67 -2.84 -1.05 14.59
N GLY A 68 -2.81 -0.65 13.32
CA GLY A 68 -3.03 0.73 12.92
C GLY A 68 -4.52 1.02 12.74
N ILE A 69 -4.88 2.30 12.72
CA ILE A 69 -6.13 2.78 12.15
C ILE A 69 -5.83 3.81 11.06
N VAL A 70 -6.64 3.78 9.98
CA VAL A 70 -6.50 4.71 8.86
C VAL A 70 -7.79 5.47 8.60
N MET A 71 -7.67 6.76 8.31
CA MET A 71 -8.77 7.62 7.88
C MET A 71 -9.25 7.24 6.48
N ASP A 72 -10.57 7.15 6.32
CA ASP A 72 -11.24 7.04 5.02
C ASP A 72 -10.80 8.16 4.06
N ALA A 73 -10.60 7.79 2.80
CA ALA A 73 -10.08 8.67 1.77
C ALA A 73 -10.93 9.95 1.56
N ASN A 74 -12.24 9.88 1.79
CA ASN A 74 -13.16 10.99 1.54
C ASN A 74 -12.99 12.15 2.54
N TRP A 75 -12.36 11.91 3.70
CA TRP A 75 -12.05 12.96 4.68
C TRP A 75 -10.71 13.65 4.41
N ARG A 76 -9.87 13.07 3.55
CA ARG A 76 -8.52 13.54 3.31
C ARG A 76 -8.51 14.69 2.31
N TRP A 77 -7.42 15.45 2.35
CA TRP A 77 -7.22 16.54 1.41
C TRP A 77 -6.81 15.98 0.04
N VAL A 78 -7.69 16.15 -0.96
CA VAL A 78 -7.39 15.86 -2.36
C VAL A 78 -6.92 17.13 -3.08
N ASN A 79 -5.68 17.11 -3.58
CA ASN A 79 -5.02 18.31 -4.08
C ASN A 79 -4.09 18.03 -5.26
N LYS A 80 -3.55 19.07 -5.90
CA LYS A 80 -2.52 18.97 -6.93
C LYS A 80 -1.44 20.00 -6.62
N GLY A 81 -0.33 19.57 -6.02
CA GLY A 81 0.76 20.47 -5.64
C GLY A 81 0.29 21.61 -4.72
N GLY A 82 -0.58 21.29 -3.75
CA GLY A 82 -1.13 22.23 -2.78
C GLY A 82 -2.38 22.99 -3.23
N ARG A 83 -2.88 22.76 -4.45
CA ARG A 83 -4.15 23.34 -4.94
C ARG A 83 -5.30 22.36 -4.77
N ASN A 84 -6.40 22.76 -4.14
CA ASN A 84 -7.56 21.89 -3.93
C ASN A 84 -8.10 21.36 -5.25
N CYS A 85 -8.19 20.03 -5.38
CA CYS A 85 -8.94 19.41 -6.47
C CYS A 85 -10.44 19.33 -6.16
N TYR A 86 -10.80 19.31 -4.88
CA TYR A 86 -12.17 19.33 -4.39
C TYR A 86 -12.33 20.43 -3.34
N LYS A 87 -13.36 21.28 -3.49
CA LYS A 87 -13.62 22.41 -2.60
C LYS A 87 -15.11 22.76 -2.62
N ASP A 88 -15.66 23.14 -1.46
CA ASP A 88 -17.05 23.64 -1.34
C ASP A 88 -18.09 22.65 -1.91
N ASN A 89 -17.85 21.36 -1.73
CA ASN A 89 -18.64 20.24 -2.25
C ASN A 89 -18.64 20.05 -3.77
N ASP A 90 -17.62 20.56 -4.46
CA ASP A 90 -17.47 20.37 -5.90
C ASP A 90 -16.02 20.11 -6.33
N TRP A 91 -15.86 19.44 -7.46
CA TRP A 91 -14.56 19.26 -8.10
C TRP A 91 -14.16 20.53 -8.86
N VAL A 92 -12.90 20.92 -8.73
CA VAL A 92 -12.37 22.09 -9.43
C VAL A 92 -12.10 21.71 -10.89
N SER A 93 -13.04 22.05 -11.78
CA SER A 93 -13.04 21.65 -13.21
C SER A 93 -11.72 21.91 -13.96
N GLY A 94 -11.01 22.99 -13.65
CA GLY A 94 -9.71 23.32 -14.25
C GLY A 94 -8.53 22.44 -13.78
N LEU A 95 -8.73 21.61 -12.76
CA LEU A 95 -7.76 20.64 -12.24
C LEU A 95 -8.25 19.20 -12.39
N CYS A 96 -9.57 19.00 -12.38
CA CYS A 96 -10.26 17.73 -12.40
C CYS A 96 -11.51 17.86 -13.27
N SER A 97 -11.39 17.57 -14.57
CA SER A 97 -12.46 17.70 -15.56
C SER A 97 -13.21 16.39 -15.83
N ASP A 98 -12.57 15.26 -15.60
CA ASP A 98 -13.13 13.92 -15.75
C ASP A 98 -12.46 12.94 -14.77
N PRO A 99 -13.14 11.84 -14.37
CA PRO A 99 -12.65 10.97 -13.30
C PRO A 99 -11.26 10.37 -13.51
N LEU A 100 -10.88 10.08 -14.76
CA LEU A 100 -9.58 9.49 -15.06
C LEU A 100 -8.47 10.52 -14.81
N GLN A 101 -8.66 11.74 -15.32
CA GLN A 101 -7.72 12.83 -15.10
C GLN A 101 -7.59 13.16 -13.61
N CYS A 102 -8.70 13.17 -12.86
CA CYS A 102 -8.68 13.46 -11.42
C CYS A 102 -7.87 12.42 -10.62
N ALA A 103 -7.99 11.14 -10.98
CA ALA A 103 -7.23 10.07 -10.33
C ALA A 103 -5.72 10.15 -10.65
N MET A 104 -5.37 10.59 -11.87
CA MET A 104 -3.97 10.72 -12.30
C MET A 104 -3.29 11.97 -11.73
N ASP A 105 -3.99 13.10 -11.68
CA ASP A 105 -3.39 14.40 -11.42
C ASP A 105 -3.52 14.87 -9.98
N CYS A 106 -4.55 14.42 -9.28
CA CYS A 106 -4.76 14.78 -7.90
C CYS A 106 -4.16 13.72 -6.98
N GLU A 107 -3.79 14.16 -5.79
CA GLU A 107 -3.17 13.34 -4.77
C GLU A 107 -3.96 13.46 -3.47
N ILE A 108 -4.16 12.33 -2.80
CA ILE A 108 -4.76 12.27 -1.47
C ILE A 108 -3.64 12.31 -0.44
N ASP A 109 -3.68 13.32 0.41
CA ASP A 109 -2.63 13.58 1.39
C ASP A 109 -2.80 12.80 2.71
N GLY A 110 -1.76 12.86 3.55
CA GLY A 110 -1.83 12.35 4.93
C GLY A 110 -2.84 13.10 5.80
N ALA A 111 -3.07 12.59 7.01
CA ALA A 111 -4.06 13.14 7.93
C ALA A 111 -3.46 13.56 9.29
N ASP A 112 -3.80 14.76 9.75
CA ASP A 112 -3.65 15.15 11.16
C ASP A 112 -4.85 14.63 11.97
N TYR A 113 -4.75 13.37 12.37
CA TYR A 113 -5.81 12.63 13.08
C TYR A 113 -6.36 13.39 14.30
N MET A 114 -5.49 13.91 15.16
CA MET A 114 -5.92 14.53 16.41
C MET A 114 -6.39 15.98 16.21
N GLY A 115 -5.60 16.81 15.52
CA GLY A 115 -5.86 18.25 15.43
C GLY A 115 -6.97 18.60 14.44
N THR A 116 -7.01 17.90 13.30
CA THR A 116 -7.99 18.18 12.24
C THR A 116 -9.25 17.34 12.37
N TYR A 117 -9.12 16.06 12.76
CA TYR A 117 -10.23 15.11 12.74
C TYR A 117 -10.72 14.68 14.13
N GLY A 118 -10.03 15.06 15.21
CA GLY A 118 -10.43 14.74 16.58
C GLY A 118 -10.38 13.25 16.91
N VAL A 119 -9.55 12.49 16.18
CA VAL A 119 -9.29 11.07 16.42
C VAL A 119 -8.16 10.95 17.44
N LYS A 120 -8.45 10.35 18.59
CA LYS A 120 -7.46 10.11 19.65
C LYS A 120 -7.41 8.64 20.01
N THR A 121 -6.21 8.09 20.05
CA THR A 121 -5.93 6.77 20.61
C THR A 121 -5.33 6.91 21.99
N ASN A 122 -5.79 6.12 22.95
CA ASN A 122 -5.21 6.12 24.29
C ASN A 122 -4.15 5.02 24.39
N ARG A 123 -2.90 5.36 24.72
CA ARG A 123 -1.86 4.35 24.92
C ARG A 123 -2.06 3.45 26.16
N TYR A 124 -2.94 3.86 27.09
CA TYR A 124 -3.20 3.21 28.38
C TYR A 124 -4.60 2.57 28.49
N LYS A 125 -5.42 2.67 27.45
CA LYS A 125 -6.75 2.05 27.39
C LYS A 125 -6.96 1.48 26.01
N ASP A 126 -7.67 0.38 25.91
CA ASP A 126 -8.17 -0.09 24.62
C ASP A 126 -9.25 0.88 24.12
N GLY A 127 -9.17 1.27 22.84
CA GLY A 127 -10.20 2.07 22.18
C GLY A 127 -9.73 3.33 21.45
N VAL A 128 -10.67 3.92 20.72
CA VAL A 128 -10.51 5.12 19.89
C VAL A 128 -11.61 6.11 20.24
N GLU A 129 -11.25 7.35 20.56
CA GLU A 129 -12.19 8.46 20.72
C GLU A 129 -12.36 9.16 19.38
N LEU A 130 -13.62 9.30 18.93
CA LEU A 130 -14.00 10.00 17.72
C LEU A 130 -14.86 11.22 18.08
N ALA A 131 -14.28 12.41 17.98
CA ALA A 131 -15.06 13.63 18.13
C ALA A 131 -16.03 13.80 16.94
N TYR A 132 -17.30 14.12 17.23
CA TYR A 132 -18.26 14.42 16.16
C TYR A 132 -17.94 15.72 15.43
N VAL A 133 -17.48 16.75 16.14
CA VAL A 133 -17.07 18.03 15.56
C VAL A 133 -15.67 18.36 16.05
N THR A 134 -14.79 18.69 15.11
CA THR A 134 -13.45 19.20 15.41
C THR A 134 -13.23 20.52 14.69
N GLU A 135 -12.88 21.56 15.43
CA GLU A 135 -12.62 22.89 14.88
C GLU A 135 -11.11 23.16 14.93
N SER A 136 -10.52 23.45 13.78
CA SER A 136 -9.16 23.94 13.65
C SER A 136 -9.18 25.43 13.30
N ARG A 137 -8.00 26.06 13.20
CA ARG A 137 -7.89 27.45 12.78
C ARG A 137 -8.49 27.73 11.39
N TYR A 138 -8.51 26.72 10.51
CA TYR A 138 -8.83 26.89 9.08
C TYR A 138 -9.96 25.98 8.58
N SER A 139 -10.42 25.04 9.40
CA SER A 139 -11.37 24.02 8.98
C SER A 139 -12.28 23.61 10.14
N LYS A 140 -13.46 23.08 9.77
CA LYS A 140 -14.39 22.43 10.69
C LYS A 140 -14.71 21.06 10.14
N ASN A 141 -14.27 20.02 10.83
CA ASN A 141 -14.53 18.64 10.48
C ASN A 141 -15.80 18.13 11.17
N PHE A 142 -16.57 17.30 10.45
CA PHE A 142 -17.76 16.64 10.95
C PHE A 142 -17.64 15.13 10.76
N GLY A 143 -17.65 14.39 11.86
CA GLY A 143 -17.51 12.94 11.90
C GLY A 143 -16.17 12.43 11.39
N SER A 144 -16.05 11.12 11.33
CA SER A 144 -14.92 10.40 10.75
C SER A 144 -15.34 8.97 10.43
N ARG A 145 -14.62 8.33 9.50
CA ARG A 145 -14.69 6.89 9.27
C ARG A 145 -13.28 6.33 9.27
N LEU A 146 -13.07 5.28 10.05
CA LEU A 146 -11.77 4.64 10.22
C LEU A 146 -11.83 3.17 9.83
N TYR A 147 -10.71 2.64 9.37
CA TYR A 147 -10.50 1.22 9.12
C TYR A 147 -9.33 0.71 9.94
N VAL A 148 -9.42 -0.52 10.45
CA VAL A 148 -8.32 -1.18 11.16
C VAL A 148 -7.31 -1.72 10.14
N MET A 149 -6.03 -1.56 10.44
CA MET A 149 -4.91 -1.93 9.58
C MET A 149 -4.10 -3.06 10.20
N ASP A 150 -3.75 -4.06 9.39
CA ASP A 150 -2.85 -5.16 9.75
C ASP A 150 -1.38 -4.81 9.45
N SER A 151 -1.16 -3.98 8.42
CA SER A 151 0.14 -3.39 8.09
C SER A 151 -0.04 -1.95 7.59
N GLU A 152 1.05 -1.28 7.19
CA GLU A 152 0.97 0.06 6.57
C GLU A 152 0.12 0.11 5.28
N THR A 153 -0.07 -1.03 4.60
CA THR A 153 -0.73 -1.05 3.27
C THR A 153 -1.90 -2.03 3.17
N THR A 154 -2.27 -2.71 4.27
CA THR A 154 -3.33 -3.72 4.26
C THR A 154 -4.31 -3.54 5.41
N TYR A 155 -5.61 -3.55 5.10
CA TYR A 155 -6.67 -3.60 6.10
C TYR A 155 -6.62 -4.91 6.89
N LYS A 156 -7.00 -4.85 8.17
CA LYS A 156 -7.26 -6.05 8.97
C LYS A 156 -8.59 -6.65 8.51
N MET A 157 -8.54 -7.90 8.07
CA MET A 157 -9.71 -8.65 7.64
C MET A 157 -10.21 -9.56 8.77
N TYR A 158 -11.51 -9.53 9.02
CA TYR A 158 -12.19 -10.40 10.00
C TYR A 158 -13.07 -11.39 9.24
N LYS A 159 -13.19 -12.62 9.75
CA LYS A 159 -14.02 -13.68 9.18
C LYS A 159 -15.14 -14.05 10.12
#